data_AF-L0JRD8-F1
#
_entry.id   AF-L0JRD8-F1
#
_cell.length_a   1.000
_cell.length_b   1.000
_cell.length_c   1.000
_cell.angle_alpha   90.00
_cell.angle_beta   90.00
_cell.angle_gamma   90.00
#
_symmetry.space_group_name_H-M   'P 1'
#
loop_
_entity.id
_entity.type
_entity.pdbx_description
1 polymer ?
#
loop_
_entity_poly.entity_id
_entity_poly.type
_entity_poly.pdbx_seq_one_letter_code
_entity_poly.pdbx_strand_id
1 'polypeptide(L)'
;MATDLTERVQEIAEARDVAESEILEQALERGVEDLWIDLVLSRYVNDEIDRETAIDLVGRDRVKRAERELQVVEDDIQWGLSA
;
A
#
# COMPACT_ATOMS: atom_id res chain seq x y z
N MET A 1 -11.86 20.62 -9.67
CA MET A 1 -12.45 19.59 -10.53
C MET A 1 -11.53 18.39 -10.47
N ALA A 2 -12.05 17.18 -10.34
CA ALA A 2 -11.18 16.01 -10.45
C ALA A 2 -10.68 15.96 -11.90
N THR A 3 -9.42 16.34 -12.10
CA THR A 3 -8.68 16.11 -13.34
C THR A 3 -8.92 14.67 -13.75
N ASP A 4 -9.38 14.44 -14.97
CA ASP A 4 -9.63 13.09 -15.48
C ASP A 4 -8.32 12.28 -15.36
N LEU A 5 -8.39 10.97 -15.11
CA LEU A 5 -7.19 10.14 -15.02
C LEU A 5 -6.30 10.31 -16.27
N THR A 6 -6.95 10.44 -17.42
CA THR A 6 -6.31 10.68 -18.72
C THR A 6 -5.55 12.01 -18.72
N GLU A 7 -6.14 13.08 -18.20
CA GLU A 7 -5.53 14.41 -18.15
C GLU A 7 -4.30 14.43 -17.21
N ARG A 8 -4.34 13.70 -16.08
CA ARG A 8 -3.15 13.53 -15.23
C ARG A 8 -2.03 12.74 -15.90
N VAL A 9 -2.38 11.69 -16.64
CA VAL A 9 -1.39 10.87 -17.36
C VAL A 9 -0.72 11.71 -18.44
N GLN A 10 -1.51 12.47 -19.21
CA GLN A 10 -1.01 13.39 -20.21
C GLN A 10 -0.07 14.45 -19.60
N GLU A 11 -0.48 15.14 -18.54
CA GLU A 11 0.37 16.16 -17.88
C GLU A 11 1.71 15.56 -17.39
N ILE A 12 1.71 14.35 -16.84
CA ILE A 12 2.94 13.69 -16.36
C ILE A 12 3.83 13.29 -17.53
N ALA A 13 3.24 12.75 -18.61
CA ALA A 13 3.96 12.34 -19.81
C ALA A 13 4.65 13.55 -20.47
N GLU A 14 3.91 14.66 -20.64
CA GLU A 14 4.44 15.91 -21.18
C GLU A 14 5.56 16.48 -20.29
N ALA A 15 5.37 16.52 -18.96
CA ALA A 15 6.36 17.05 -18.04
C ALA A 15 7.67 16.24 -17.99
N ARG A 16 7.60 14.96 -18.36
CA ARG A 16 8.75 14.03 -18.34
C ARG A 16 9.33 13.73 -19.72
N ASP A 17 8.72 14.24 -20.79
CA ASP A 17 9.09 13.98 -22.19
C ASP A 17 9.10 12.46 -22.50
N VAL A 18 8.07 11.74 -22.03
CA VAL A 18 7.90 10.30 -22.27
C VAL A 18 6.50 10.00 -22.82
N ALA A 19 6.28 8.80 -23.32
CA ALA A 19 4.96 8.39 -23.81
C ALA A 19 3.98 8.15 -22.66
N GLU A 20 2.69 8.48 -22.86
CA GLU A 20 1.62 8.16 -21.90
C GLU A 20 1.55 6.67 -21.56
N SER A 21 1.83 5.79 -22.53
CA SER A 21 1.88 4.34 -22.32
C SER A 21 2.91 3.92 -21.28
N GLU A 22 4.05 4.62 -21.22
CA GLU A 22 5.10 4.36 -20.23
C GLU A 22 4.64 4.79 -18.82
N ILE A 23 3.92 5.91 -18.73
CA ILE A 23 3.33 6.36 -17.46
C ILE A 23 2.27 5.37 -16.97
N LEU A 24 1.43 4.87 -17.88
CA LEU A 24 0.41 3.88 -17.57
C LEU A 24 1.01 2.54 -17.12
N GLU A 25 2.07 2.08 -17.80
CA GLU A 25 2.81 0.86 -17.42
C GLU A 25 3.39 1.01 -16.00
N GLN A 26 4.11 2.10 -15.73
CA GLN A 26 4.66 2.37 -14.39
C GLN A 26 3.57 2.48 -13.32
N ALA A 27 2.42 3.10 -13.64
CA ALA A 27 1.31 3.22 -12.71
C ALA A 27 0.68 1.86 -12.42
N LEU A 28 0.54 1.00 -13.44
CA LEU A 28 0.01 -0.35 -13.30
C LEU A 28 0.95 -1.22 -12.46
N GLU A 29 2.25 -1.20 -12.75
CA GLU A 29 3.26 -1.96 -11.99
C GLU A 29 3.25 -1.57 -10.51
N ARG A 30 3.32 -0.28 -10.21
CA ARG A 30 3.27 0.23 -8.83
C ARG A 30 1.94 -0.12 -8.16
N GLY A 31 0.83 0.06 -8.87
CA GLY A 31 -0.49 -0.25 -8.34
C GLY A 31 -0.65 -1.74 -8.00
N VAL A 32 -0.12 -2.64 -8.83
CA VAL A 32 -0.12 -4.08 -8.54
C VAL A 32 0.78 -4.42 -7.37
N GLU A 33 1.96 -3.78 -7.25
CA GLU A 33 2.85 -3.96 -6.09
C GLU A 33 2.16 -3.52 -4.79
N ASP A 34 1.53 -2.35 -4.78
CA ASP A 34 0.80 -1.81 -3.63
C ASP A 34 -0.35 -2.75 -3.21
N LEU A 35 -1.16 -3.20 -4.18
CA LEU A 35 -2.25 -4.15 -3.93
C LEU A 35 -1.75 -5.49 -3.39
N TRP A 36 -0.60 -5.96 -3.86
CA TRP A 36 0.01 -7.18 -3.36
C TRP A 36 0.48 -7.02 -1.91
N ILE A 37 1.11 -5.90 -1.58
CA ILE A 37 1.56 -5.59 -0.22
C ILE A 37 0.36 -5.57 0.74
N ASP A 38 -0.71 -4.87 0.36
CA ASP A 38 -1.93 -4.77 1.16
C ASP A 38 -2.55 -6.15 1.42
N LEU A 39 -2.59 -7.01 0.41
CA LEU A 39 -3.09 -8.38 0.56
C LEU A 39 -2.25 -9.18 1.57
N VAL A 40 -0.92 -9.16 1.44
CA VAL A 40 -0.03 -9.93 2.33
C VAL A 40 -0.11 -9.42 3.77
N LEU A 41 -0.09 -8.10 3.97
CA LEU A 41 -0.21 -7.51 5.31
C LEU A 41 -1.57 -7.79 5.93
N SER A 42 -2.65 -7.76 5.14
CA SER A 42 -3.99 -8.13 5.62
C SER A 42 -4.02 -9.58 6.10
N ARG A 43 -3.42 -10.51 5.34
CA ARG A 43 -3.31 -11.91 5.77
C ARG A 43 -2.51 -12.08 7.05
N TYR A 44 -1.41 -11.33 7.19
CA TYR A 44 -0.60 -11.35 8.40
C TYR A 44 -1.36 -10.85 9.62
N VAL A 45 -2.02 -9.70 9.52
CA VAL A 45 -2.81 -9.10 10.62
C VAL A 45 -3.99 -9.98 11.04
N ASN A 46 -4.56 -10.75 10.11
CA ASN A 46 -5.62 -11.72 10.39
C ASN A 46 -5.10 -13.11 10.81
N ASP A 47 -3.82 -13.24 11.17
CA ASP A 47 -3.17 -14.49 11.57
C ASP A 47 -3.26 -15.63 10.53
N GLU A 48 -3.52 -15.32 9.25
CA GLU A 48 -3.61 -16.32 8.18
C GLU A 48 -2.23 -16.80 7.72
N ILE A 49 -1.19 -15.97 7.89
CA ILE A 49 0.21 -16.30 7.64
C ILE A 49 1.07 -15.87 8.81
N ASP A 50 2.17 -16.58 9.03
CA ASP A 50 3.12 -16.21 10.07
C ASP A 50 3.99 -15.01 9.68
N ARG A 51 4.64 -14.43 10.68
CA ARG A 51 5.49 -13.26 10.56
C ARG A 51 6.69 -13.46 9.65
N GLU A 52 7.30 -14.64 9.65
CA GLU A 52 8.48 -14.93 8.82
C GLU A 52 8.06 -14.98 7.35
N THR A 53 6.96 -15.68 7.04
CA THR A 53 6.35 -15.70 5.71
C THR A 53 6.00 -14.29 5.20
N ALA A 54 5.40 -13.44 6.04
CA ALA A 54 5.10 -12.06 5.66
C ALA A 54 6.36 -11.24 5.36
N ILE A 55 7.43 -11.42 6.16
CA ILE A 55 8.71 -10.74 5.95
C ILE A 55 9.35 -11.15 4.63
N ASP A 56 9.30 -12.43 4.28
CA ASP A 56 9.86 -12.93 3.03
C ASP A 56 9.13 -12.38 1.80
N LEU A 57 7.81 -12.17 1.92
CA LEU A 57 6.97 -11.69 0.81
C LEU A 57 7.04 -10.17 0.59
N VAL A 58 7.05 -9.35 1.64
CA VAL A 58 6.95 -7.87 1.52
C VAL A 58 8.08 -7.10 2.21
N GLY A 59 8.96 -7.80 2.92
CA GLY A 59 10.10 -7.22 3.62
C GLY A 59 9.80 -6.84 5.07
N ARG A 60 10.86 -6.86 5.89
CA ARG A 60 10.79 -6.64 7.35
C ARG A 60 10.23 -5.28 7.75
N ASP A 61 10.59 -4.23 7.01
CA ASP A 61 10.20 -2.87 7.39
C ASP A 61 8.71 -2.62 7.20
N ARG A 62 8.11 -3.21 6.15
CA ARG A 62 6.66 -3.12 5.91
C ARG A 62 5.88 -3.87 6.99
N VAL A 63 6.31 -5.09 7.34
CA VAL A 63 5.70 -5.87 8.44
C VAL A 63 5.80 -5.12 9.78
N LYS A 64 6.98 -4.59 10.12
CA LYS A 64 7.17 -3.80 11.35
C LYS A 64 6.28 -2.57 11.42
N ARG A 65 6.04 -1.93 10.28
CA ARG A 65 5.15 -0.77 10.20
C ARG A 65 3.70 -1.18 10.47
N ALA A 66 3.22 -2.23 9.81
CA ALA A 66 1.88 -2.76 10.04
C ALA A 66 1.65 -3.16 11.51
N GLU A 67 2.63 -3.80 12.15
CA GLU A 67 2.57 -4.14 13.59
C GLU A 67 2.38 -2.89 14.48
N ARG A 68 3.08 -1.80 14.17
CA ARG A 68 2.94 -0.53 14.91
C ARG A 68 1.58 0.12 14.70
N GLU A 69 1.10 0.11 13.45
CA GLU A 69 -0.20 0.67 13.12
C GLU A 69 -1.34 -0.11 13.80
N LEU A 70 -1.24 -1.44 13.83
CA LEU A 70 -2.17 -2.30 14.56
C LEU A 70 -2.19 -1.97 16.06
N GLN A 71 -1.03 -1.88 16.70
CA GLN A 71 -0.93 -1.55 18.14
C GLN A 71 -1.59 -0.21 18.47
N VAL A 72 -1.40 0.82 17.63
CA VAL A 72 -2.02 2.13 17.84
C VAL A 72 -3.55 2.04 17.80
N VAL A 73 -4.10 1.25 16.87
CA VAL A 73 -5.55 1.04 16.78
C VAL A 73 -6.07 0.25 18.00
N GLU A 74 -5.34 -0.77 18.45
CA GLU A 74 -5.70 -1.54 19.64
C GLU A 74 -5.68 -0.67 20.91
N ASP A 75 -4.68 0.19 21.05
CA ASP A 75 -4.56 1.14 22.16
C ASP A 75 -5.77 2.11 22.19
N ASP A 76 -6.18 2.61 21.02
CA ASP A 76 -7.36 3.48 20.88
C ASP A 76 -8.66 2.76 21.23
N ILE A 77 -8.81 1.49 20.81
CA ILE A 77 -9.97 0.66 21.17
C ILE A 77 -9.99 0.44 22.69
N GLN A 78 -8.86 0.09 23.29
CA GLN A 78 -8.76 -0.12 24.73
C GLN A 78 -9.11 1.15 25.51
N TRP A 79 -8.63 2.31 25.05
CA TRP A 79 -9.00 3.59 25.63
C TRP A 79 -10.52 3.79 25.60
N GLY A 80 -11.16 3.59 24.45
CA GLY A 80 -12.62 3.71 24.30
C GLY A 80 -13.44 2.73 25.15
N LEU A 81 -12.92 1.52 25.41
CA LEU A 81 -13.57 0.53 26.28
C LEU A 81 -13.40 0.84 27.78
N SER A 82 -12.42 1.65 28.14
CA SER A 82 -12.08 1.99 29.54
C SER A 82 -12.55 3.39 29.97
N ALA A 83 -13.18 4.15 29.07
CA ALA A 83 -13.76 5.47 29.31
C ALA A 83 -15.24 5.38 29.75
#